data_AF-A0AAD4HC98-F1
#
_entry.id   AF-A0AAD4HC98-F1
#
_cell.length_a   1.000
_cell.length_b   1.000
_cell.length_c   1.000
_cell.angle_alpha   90.00
_cell.angle_beta   90.00
_cell.angle_gamma   90.00
#
_symmetry.space_group_name_H-M   'P 1'
#
loop_
_entity.id
_entity.type
_entity.pdbx_description
1 polymer ?
#
loop_
_entity_poly.entity_id
_entity_poly.type
_entity_poly.pdbx_seq_one_letter_code
_entity_poly.pdbx_strand_id
1 'polypeptide(L)'
;ILTHRASPEGFHILRVICSYLQLDSLIGLDMHTEQTLAMLDAEFLDYVECAMTSTVEDLKTDWNFPKTHLWTHAWRDITQKGVARNYSTHPNEELHGPLKMTYVLRSNGKDVAKQILRVDHHKCASLLLRGRVDALDEHCRLQALGDAMDNSGDDIGHIAFDGHIKLGSPQSCSTIQDIEMRLGIHDRAFQGFRKKFSDFINTSLPSYGYQLTRWVTILADFLVCWLILV
;
A
#
# COMPACT_ATOMS: atom_id res chain seq x y z
N ILE A 1 -6.94 -54.21 6.15
CA ILE A 1 -6.31 -53.63 7.37
C ILE A 1 -4.83 -53.42 7.04
N LEU A 2 -4.31 -52.20 7.20
CA LEU A 2 -2.90 -51.88 6.95
C LEU A 2 -2.06 -52.34 8.15
N THR A 3 -1.80 -53.64 8.26
CA THR A 3 -0.92 -54.20 9.29
C THR A 3 0.40 -54.61 8.68
N HIS A 4 1.47 -54.63 9.49
CA HIS A 4 2.79 -55.09 9.08
C HIS A 4 2.79 -56.46 8.39
N ARG A 5 1.86 -57.36 8.76
CA ARG A 5 1.78 -58.72 8.19
C ARG A 5 0.94 -58.79 6.91
N ALA A 6 -0.06 -57.92 6.77
CA ALA A 6 -0.99 -57.96 5.64
C ALA A 6 -0.57 -57.04 4.49
N SER A 7 0.07 -55.91 4.81
CA SER A 7 0.64 -54.97 3.83
C SER A 7 1.80 -54.22 4.49
N PRO A 8 3.04 -54.75 4.39
CA PRO A 8 4.24 -54.10 4.90
C PRO A 8 4.42 -52.66 4.38
N GLU A 9 4.13 -52.45 3.09
CA GLU A 9 4.27 -51.17 2.39
C GLU A 9 3.24 -50.15 2.91
N GLY A 10 1.96 -50.56 2.98
CA GLY A 10 0.89 -49.72 3.50
C GLY A 10 1.07 -49.40 4.98
N PHE A 11 1.64 -50.33 5.75
CA PHE A 11 2.01 -50.10 7.15
C PHE A 11 3.16 -49.09 7.28
N HIS A 12 4.17 -49.13 6.42
CA HIS A 12 5.26 -48.13 6.41
C HIS A 12 4.75 -46.73 6.07
N ILE A 13 3.91 -46.61 5.05
CA ILE A 13 3.28 -45.32 4.70
C ILE A 13 2.47 -44.79 5.89
N LEU A 14 1.71 -45.66 6.55
CA LEU A 14 0.93 -45.27 7.73
C LEU A 14 1.84 -44.77 8.86
N ARG A 15 2.98 -45.42 9.13
CA ARG A 15 3.96 -44.95 10.12
C ARG A 15 4.51 -43.57 9.78
N VAL A 16 4.92 -43.35 8.53
CA VAL A 16 5.45 -42.05 8.08
C VAL A 16 4.39 -40.95 8.24
N ILE A 17 3.13 -41.22 7.89
CA ILE A 17 2.02 -40.26 8.06
C ILE A 17 1.76 -40.00 9.55
N CYS A 18 1.75 -41.02 10.40
CA CYS A 18 1.57 -40.84 11.84
C CYS A 18 2.66 -39.95 12.44
N SER A 19 3.93 -40.26 12.12
CA SER A 19 5.07 -39.50 12.62
C SER A 19 5.08 -38.05 12.11
N TYR A 20 4.72 -37.84 10.83
CA TYR A 20 4.47 -36.51 10.27
C TYR A 20 3.45 -35.72 11.10
N LEU A 21 2.31 -36.32 11.43
CA LEU A 21 1.23 -35.65 12.15
C LEU A 21 1.62 -35.35 13.60
N GLN A 22 2.43 -36.22 14.21
CA GLN A 22 2.98 -36.00 15.55
C GLN A 22 3.97 -34.83 15.54
N LEU A 23 4.88 -34.75 14.55
CA LEU A 23 5.77 -33.61 14.36
C LEU A 23 4.99 -32.30 14.17
N ASP A 24 4.01 -32.29 13.26
CA ASP A 24 3.18 -31.11 12.98
C ASP A 24 2.44 -30.63 14.25
N SER A 25 1.91 -31.58 15.02
CA SER A 25 1.23 -31.29 16.29
C SER A 25 2.19 -30.72 17.35
N LEU A 26 3.40 -31.28 17.46
CA LEU A 26 4.41 -30.80 18.41
C LEU A 26 4.90 -29.40 18.04
N ILE A 27 5.22 -29.14 16.77
CA ILE A 27 5.65 -27.83 16.28
C ILE A 27 4.56 -26.77 16.49
N GLY A 28 3.29 -27.16 16.37
CA GLY A 28 2.13 -26.29 16.55
C GLY A 28 1.80 -25.92 18.00
N LEU A 29 2.56 -26.39 18.99
CA LEU A 29 2.31 -26.05 20.39
C LEU A 29 2.55 -24.56 20.66
N ASP A 30 1.65 -23.96 21.44
CA ASP A 30 1.76 -22.55 21.86
C ASP A 30 2.86 -22.31 22.90
N MET A 31 3.37 -23.39 23.51
CA MET A 31 4.43 -23.34 24.50
C MET A 31 5.26 -24.63 24.43
N HIS A 32 6.58 -24.45 24.40
CA HIS A 32 7.53 -25.55 24.45
C HIS A 32 8.25 -25.59 25.79
N THR A 33 8.21 -26.75 26.43
CA THR A 33 9.08 -27.13 27.55
C THR A 33 10.24 -27.97 27.04
N GLU A 34 11.28 -28.14 27.87
CA GLU A 34 12.38 -29.09 27.62
C GLU A 34 11.88 -30.50 27.26
N GLN A 35 10.77 -30.93 27.88
CA GLN A 35 10.15 -32.22 27.57
C GLN A 35 9.55 -32.25 26.15
N THR A 36 8.74 -31.26 25.79
CA THR A 36 8.11 -31.22 24.45
C THR A 36 9.13 -31.04 23.35
N LEU A 37 10.20 -30.31 23.65
CA LEU A 37 11.37 -30.21 22.80
C LEU A 37 11.96 -31.62 22.63
N ALA A 38 12.39 -32.30 23.70
CA ALA A 38 12.94 -33.66 23.59
C ALA A 38 12.04 -34.65 22.82
N MET A 39 10.71 -34.53 22.94
CA MET A 39 9.76 -35.29 22.13
C MET A 39 9.82 -34.95 20.65
N LEU A 40 9.95 -33.66 20.29
CA LEU A 40 10.11 -33.20 18.91
C LEU A 40 11.38 -33.78 18.27
N ASP A 41 12.51 -33.76 19.00
CA ASP A 41 13.76 -34.35 18.52
C ASP A 41 13.65 -35.86 18.31
N ALA A 42 13.05 -36.57 19.28
CA ALA A 42 12.86 -38.02 19.19
C ALA A 42 11.95 -38.40 18.03
N GLU A 43 10.83 -37.68 17.85
CA GLU A 43 9.88 -37.92 16.77
C GLU A 43 10.50 -37.59 15.40
N PHE A 44 11.36 -36.57 15.32
CA PHE A 44 12.05 -36.24 14.07
C PHE A 44 13.01 -37.36 13.64
N LEU A 45 13.68 -37.99 14.59
CA LEU A 45 14.52 -39.15 14.32
C LEU A 45 13.69 -40.36 13.84
N ASP A 46 12.56 -40.67 14.50
CA ASP A 46 11.67 -41.78 14.05
C ASP A 46 11.08 -41.49 12.66
N TYR A 47 10.72 -40.24 12.38
CA TYR A 47 10.25 -39.81 11.06
C TYR A 47 11.30 -40.08 9.98
N VAL A 48 12.53 -39.61 10.19
CA VAL A 48 13.62 -39.79 9.22
C VAL A 48 13.95 -41.27 9.04
N GLU A 49 14.00 -42.03 10.12
CA GLU A 49 14.24 -43.48 10.04
C GLU A 49 13.15 -44.18 9.24
N CYS A 50 11.87 -43.95 9.55
CA CYS A 50 10.74 -44.55 8.83
C CYS A 50 10.72 -44.15 7.36
N ALA A 51 11.05 -42.89 7.07
CA ALA A 51 11.02 -42.33 5.74
C ALA A 51 12.18 -42.82 4.85
N MET A 52 13.35 -43.09 5.44
CA MET A 52 14.54 -43.60 4.73
C MET A 52 14.56 -45.11 4.57
N THR A 53 13.94 -45.85 5.48
CA THR A 53 13.89 -47.33 5.46
C THR A 53 12.76 -47.90 4.61
N SER A 54 11.84 -47.05 4.14
CA SER A 54 10.70 -47.46 3.33
C SER A 54 11.14 -47.98 1.96
N THR A 55 10.66 -49.18 1.61
CA THR A 55 10.89 -49.84 0.32
C THR A 55 9.83 -49.50 -0.73
N VAL A 56 8.96 -48.53 -0.45
CA VAL A 56 7.87 -48.12 -1.34
C VAL A 56 8.47 -47.38 -2.54
N GLU A 57 8.30 -47.95 -3.74
CA GLU A 57 8.65 -47.28 -4.99
C GLU A 57 7.97 -45.90 -5.07
N ASP A 58 8.68 -44.90 -5.57
CA ASP A 58 8.29 -43.48 -5.63
C ASP A 58 8.15 -42.74 -4.29
N LEU A 59 8.36 -43.40 -3.13
CA LEU A 59 8.54 -42.66 -1.89
C LEU A 59 9.91 -41.96 -1.94
N LYS A 60 9.87 -40.66 -2.21
CA LYS A 60 11.05 -39.85 -2.50
C LYS A 60 12.03 -39.87 -1.32
N THR A 61 13.10 -40.65 -1.44
CA THR A 61 14.13 -40.82 -0.40
C THR A 61 14.95 -39.57 -0.14
N ASP A 62 14.99 -38.64 -1.09
CA ASP A 62 15.81 -37.44 -0.97
C ASP A 62 15.19 -36.35 -0.09
N TRP A 63 13.90 -36.46 0.26
CA TRP A 63 13.10 -35.53 1.10
C TRP A 63 13.45 -34.03 0.96
N ASN A 64 13.99 -33.64 -0.20
CA ASN A 64 14.44 -32.28 -0.52
C ASN A 64 13.25 -31.42 -0.95
N PHE A 65 12.10 -31.62 -0.31
CA PHE A 65 10.95 -30.76 -0.47
C PHE A 65 11.08 -29.58 0.49
N PRO A 66 10.79 -28.34 0.05
CA PRO A 66 10.84 -27.15 0.91
C PRO A 66 10.07 -27.31 2.23
N LYS A 67 9.00 -28.12 2.23
CA LYS A 67 8.17 -28.41 3.40
C LYS A 67 8.84 -29.33 4.43
N THR A 68 9.62 -30.32 4.01
CA THR A 68 10.33 -31.23 4.92
C THR A 68 11.59 -30.56 5.49
N HIS A 69 12.23 -29.68 4.70
CA HIS A 69 13.36 -28.87 5.16
C HIS A 69 13.00 -27.92 6.31
N LEU A 70 11.71 -27.51 6.40
CA LEU A 70 11.21 -26.72 7.52
C LEU A 70 11.43 -27.43 8.86
N TRP A 71 11.25 -28.76 8.90
CA TRP A 71 11.37 -29.53 10.14
C TRP A 71 12.81 -29.71 10.58
N THR A 72 13.75 -29.81 9.63
CA THR A 72 15.19 -29.83 9.93
C THR A 72 15.62 -28.59 10.71
N HIS A 73 14.95 -27.45 10.50
CA HIS A 73 15.22 -26.22 11.24
C HIS A 73 14.25 -25.99 12.40
N ALA A 74 13.13 -26.72 12.50
CA ALA A 74 12.07 -26.43 13.45
C ALA A 74 12.57 -26.41 14.89
N TRP A 75 13.34 -27.41 15.32
CA TRP A 75 13.94 -27.41 16.66
C TRP A 75 14.78 -26.16 16.94
N ARG A 76 15.73 -25.87 16.04
CA ARG A 76 16.67 -24.75 16.17
C ARG A 76 15.91 -23.43 16.17
N ASP A 77 14.96 -23.30 15.26
CA ASP A 77 14.12 -22.13 15.13
C ASP A 77 13.27 -21.93 16.39
N ILE A 78 12.71 -23.01 16.96
CA ILE A 78 11.91 -22.93 18.19
C ILE A 78 12.77 -22.45 19.36
N THR A 79 13.98 -22.99 19.47
CA THR A 79 14.92 -22.66 20.52
C THR A 79 15.44 -21.22 20.40
N GLN A 80 15.67 -20.73 19.18
CA GLN A 80 16.27 -19.41 18.94
C GLN A 80 15.27 -18.27 18.77
N LYS A 81 14.12 -18.55 18.14
CA LYS A 81 13.11 -17.56 17.74
C LYS A 81 11.83 -17.66 18.56
N GLY A 82 11.65 -18.74 19.34
CA GLY A 82 10.42 -19.04 20.09
C GLY A 82 9.44 -19.91 19.30
N VAL A 83 8.23 -20.09 19.83
CA VAL A 83 7.19 -20.95 19.23
C VAL A 83 6.82 -20.57 17.79
N ALA A 84 6.55 -21.59 16.96
CA ALA A 84 6.33 -21.44 15.52
C ALA A 84 5.16 -20.50 15.16
N ARG A 85 4.17 -20.38 16.06
CA ARG A 85 3.05 -19.44 15.93
C ARG A 85 3.51 -17.98 15.80
N ASN A 86 4.68 -17.64 16.32
CA ASN A 86 5.23 -16.29 16.27
C ASN A 86 6.05 -16.02 15.00
N TYR A 87 6.28 -17.02 14.13
CA TYR A 87 7.15 -16.86 12.96
C TYR A 87 6.53 -16.05 11.84
N SER A 88 5.19 -15.99 11.81
CA SER A 88 4.47 -15.22 10.81
C SER A 88 3.69 -14.13 11.50
N THR A 89 4.06 -12.88 11.24
CA THR A 89 3.19 -11.73 11.52
C THR A 89 2.12 -11.55 10.44
N HIS A 90 2.09 -12.47 9.46
CA HIS A 90 1.40 -12.34 8.18
C HIS A 90 1.26 -10.86 7.76
N PRO A 91 2.39 -10.12 7.64
CA PRO A 91 2.32 -8.66 7.53
C PRO A 91 1.61 -8.21 6.25
N ASN A 92 1.46 -9.14 5.30
CA ASN A 92 0.83 -8.94 4.01
C ASN A 92 -0.56 -9.61 3.92
N GLU A 93 -1.09 -10.23 4.99
CA GLU A 93 -2.42 -10.87 4.94
C GLU A 93 -3.50 -9.83 4.65
N GLU A 94 -3.43 -8.71 5.38
CA GLU A 94 -4.33 -7.59 5.17
C GLU A 94 -4.16 -6.96 3.79
N LEU A 95 -2.99 -7.08 3.17
CA LEU A 95 -2.73 -6.56 1.83
C LEU A 95 -3.50 -7.32 0.74
N HIS A 96 -3.86 -8.59 0.97
CA HIS A 96 -4.62 -9.37 -0.02
C HIS A 96 -5.99 -8.77 -0.33
N GLY A 97 -6.69 -8.20 0.67
CA GLY A 97 -7.99 -7.56 0.48
C GLY A 97 -7.94 -6.38 -0.50
N PRO A 98 -7.14 -5.34 -0.22
CA PRO A 98 -6.92 -4.21 -1.12
C PRO A 98 -6.40 -4.61 -2.50
N LEU A 99 -5.49 -5.59 -2.59
CA LEU A 99 -5.01 -6.09 -3.89
C LEU A 99 -6.14 -6.73 -4.70
N LYS A 100 -6.97 -7.56 -4.07
CA LYS A 100 -8.14 -8.18 -4.70
C LYS A 100 -9.14 -7.12 -5.17
N MET A 101 -9.43 -6.12 -4.34
CA MET A 101 -10.33 -5.02 -4.73
C MET A 101 -9.76 -4.20 -5.88
N THR A 102 -8.45 -3.92 -5.87
CA THR A 102 -7.78 -3.22 -6.96
C THR A 102 -7.83 -4.02 -8.25
N TYR A 103 -7.62 -5.33 -8.18
CA TYR A 103 -7.75 -6.22 -9.32
C TYR A 103 -9.16 -6.19 -9.91
N VAL A 104 -10.19 -6.39 -9.08
CA VAL A 104 -11.59 -6.48 -9.53
C VAL A 104 -12.14 -5.15 -10.05
N LEU A 105 -11.83 -4.04 -9.37
CA LEU A 105 -12.46 -2.75 -9.64
C LEU A 105 -11.62 -1.84 -10.55
N ARG A 106 -10.32 -2.07 -10.64
CA ARG A 106 -9.37 -1.13 -11.27
C ARG A 106 -8.36 -1.79 -12.20
N SER A 107 -8.52 -3.08 -12.52
CA SER A 107 -7.73 -3.75 -13.54
C SER A 107 -8.60 -4.24 -14.69
N ASN A 108 -8.02 -4.34 -15.89
CA ASN A 108 -8.66 -4.94 -17.06
C ASN A 108 -8.32 -6.43 -17.25
N GLY A 109 -7.75 -7.09 -16.24
CA GLY A 109 -7.34 -8.50 -16.30
C GLY A 109 -6.10 -8.79 -17.15
N LYS A 110 -5.43 -7.78 -17.71
CA LYS A 110 -4.17 -7.90 -18.49
C LYS A 110 -3.12 -6.96 -17.91
N ASP A 111 -1.83 -7.31 -17.94
CA ASP A 111 -0.74 -6.49 -17.37
C ASP A 111 -1.08 -5.91 -15.98
N VAL A 112 -1.59 -6.80 -15.12
CA VAL A 112 -2.26 -6.47 -13.86
C VAL A 112 -1.31 -5.81 -12.86
N ALA A 113 -0.05 -6.25 -12.83
CA ALA A 113 0.93 -5.78 -11.86
C ALA A 113 1.14 -4.26 -11.95
N LYS A 114 1.34 -3.71 -13.15
CA LYS A 114 1.54 -2.26 -13.33
C LYS A 114 0.30 -1.46 -12.95
N GLN A 115 -0.88 -1.99 -13.23
CA GLN A 115 -2.14 -1.32 -12.91
C GLN A 115 -2.37 -1.28 -11.40
N ILE A 116 -2.12 -2.38 -10.70
CA ILE A 116 -2.19 -2.45 -9.24
C ILE A 116 -1.18 -1.50 -8.62
N LEU A 117 0.08 -1.52 -9.07
CA LEU A 117 1.12 -0.63 -8.56
C LEU A 117 0.78 0.85 -8.76
N ARG A 118 0.19 1.21 -9.91
CA ARG A 118 -0.27 2.57 -10.16
C ARG A 118 -1.38 2.99 -9.18
N VAL A 119 -2.35 2.12 -8.92
CA VAL A 119 -3.41 2.40 -7.95
C VAL A 119 -2.84 2.55 -6.54
N ASP A 120 -1.92 1.69 -6.15
CA ASP A 120 -1.27 1.74 -4.84
C ASP A 120 -0.47 3.04 -4.67
N HIS A 121 0.27 3.44 -5.71
CA HIS A 121 1.00 4.70 -5.74
C HIS A 121 0.06 5.92 -5.58
N HIS A 122 -1.06 5.94 -6.30
CA HIS A 122 -2.06 7.01 -6.15
C HIS A 122 -2.65 7.04 -4.73
N LYS A 123 -2.98 5.87 -4.17
CA LYS A 123 -3.49 5.77 -2.80
C LYS A 123 -2.47 6.31 -1.78
N CYS A 124 -1.20 5.94 -1.94
CA CYS A 124 -0.10 6.45 -1.11
C CYS A 124 0.01 7.98 -1.20
N ALA A 125 0.00 8.54 -2.42
CA ALA A 125 0.03 9.99 -2.62
C ALA A 125 -1.17 10.69 -1.96
N SER A 126 -2.39 10.14 -2.10
CA SER A 126 -3.59 10.69 -1.45
C SER A 126 -3.50 10.65 0.08
N LEU A 127 -3.01 9.56 0.66
CA LEU A 127 -2.83 9.43 2.11
C LEU A 127 -1.78 10.41 2.63
N LEU A 128 -0.67 10.59 1.90
CA LEU A 128 0.36 11.57 2.25
C LEU A 128 -0.20 13.00 2.25
N LEU A 129 -0.95 13.37 1.21
CA LEU A 129 -1.58 14.68 1.11
C LEU A 129 -2.59 14.89 2.24
N ARG A 130 -3.44 13.89 2.52
CA ARG A 130 -4.39 13.94 3.63
C ARG A 130 -3.66 14.14 4.96
N GLY A 131 -2.62 13.36 5.25
CA GLY A 131 -1.86 13.49 6.49
C GLY A 131 -1.20 14.87 6.66
N ARG A 132 -0.79 15.51 5.56
CA ARG A 132 -0.28 16.89 5.60
C ARG A 132 -1.37 17.92 5.90
N VAL A 133 -2.57 17.74 5.33
CA VAL A 133 -3.73 18.59 5.63
C VAL A 133 -4.10 18.45 7.10
N ASP A 134 -4.23 17.21 7.58
CA ASP A 134 -4.61 16.93 8.97
C ASP A 134 -3.58 17.51 9.96
N ALA A 135 -2.28 17.43 9.64
CA ALA A 135 -1.22 18.04 10.46
C ALA A 135 -1.28 19.57 10.47
N LEU A 136 -1.63 20.20 9.34
CA LEU A 136 -1.79 21.65 9.25
C LEU A 136 -3.02 22.10 10.04
N ASP A 137 -4.15 21.41 9.88
CA ASP A 137 -5.39 21.70 10.60
C ASP A 137 -5.17 21.64 12.11
N GLU A 138 -4.43 20.63 12.59
CA GLU A 138 -4.06 20.51 14.01
C GLU A 138 -3.13 21.65 14.46
N HIS A 139 -2.16 22.03 13.62
CA HIS A 139 -1.28 23.16 13.93
C HIS A 139 -2.07 24.48 14.05
N CYS A 140 -2.95 24.76 13.10
CA CYS A 140 -3.84 25.93 13.15
C CYS A 140 -4.76 25.91 14.37
N ARG A 141 -5.28 24.73 14.75
CA ARG A 141 -6.12 24.57 15.95
C ARG A 141 -5.33 24.90 17.23
N LEU A 142 -4.10 24.40 17.34
CA LEU A 142 -3.23 24.67 18.49
C LEU A 142 -2.79 26.14 18.55
N GLN A 143 -2.50 26.75 17.39
CA GLN A 143 -2.18 28.18 17.31
C GLN A 143 -3.36 29.05 17.74
N ALA A 144 -4.57 28.77 17.27
CA ALA A 144 -5.78 29.50 17.69
C ALA A 144 -6.07 29.39 19.20
N LEU A 145 -5.67 28.28 19.84
CA LEU A 145 -5.73 28.11 21.30
C LEU A 145 -4.64 28.90 22.04
N GLY A 146 -3.45 29.03 21.45
CA GLY A 146 -2.33 29.82 21.99
C GLY A 146 -2.55 31.33 21.90
N ASP A 147 -3.06 31.81 20.76
CA ASP A 147 -3.36 33.23 20.52
C ASP A 147 -4.52 33.73 21.41
N ALA A 148 -5.40 32.83 21.87
CA ALA A 148 -6.43 33.16 22.85
C ALA A 148 -5.87 33.44 24.27
N MET A 149 -4.62 33.08 24.56
CA MET A 149 -3.94 33.34 25.83
C MET A 149 -2.98 34.54 25.79
N ASP A 150 -2.53 34.99 24.61
CA ASP A 150 -1.50 36.03 24.46
C ASP A 150 -2.01 37.28 23.71
N ASN A 151 -3.19 37.76 24.10
CA ASN A 151 -3.75 38.99 23.55
C ASN A 151 -3.12 40.24 24.22
N SER A 152 -1.79 40.37 24.09
CA SER A 152 -1.09 41.62 24.32
C SER A 152 0.10 41.81 23.38
N GLY A 153 -0.18 42.44 22.24
CA GLY A 153 0.81 43.32 21.60
C GLY A 153 1.27 42.92 20.20
N ASP A 154 0.95 43.84 19.30
CA ASP A 154 1.65 44.17 18.06
C ASP A 154 1.38 43.37 16.78
N ASP A 155 0.41 43.95 16.07
CA ASP A 155 0.13 43.93 14.64
C ASP A 155 1.36 43.72 13.73
N ILE A 156 1.50 42.49 13.20
CA ILE A 156 1.98 42.29 11.84
C ILE A 156 0.87 41.58 11.08
N GLY A 157 0.04 42.37 10.41
CA GLY A 157 -1.05 41.91 9.56
C GLY A 157 -0.63 40.85 8.55
N HIS A 158 -0.76 39.58 8.93
CA HIS A 158 -1.00 38.51 7.98
C HIS A 158 -2.32 38.83 7.29
N ILE A 159 -2.27 39.15 6.00
CA ILE A 159 -3.46 39.29 5.17
C ILE A 159 -4.09 37.90 5.07
N ALA A 160 -4.88 37.55 6.09
CA ALA A 160 -5.79 36.43 6.03
C ALA A 160 -6.70 36.68 4.83
N PHE A 161 -6.68 35.76 3.86
CA PHE A 161 -7.59 35.82 2.73
C PHE A 161 -9.02 35.60 3.25
N ASP A 162 -9.72 36.69 3.53
CA ASP A 162 -11.13 36.70 3.89
C ASP A 162 -11.98 36.62 2.61
N GLY A 163 -11.96 35.45 1.99
CA GLY A 163 -12.69 35.20 0.76
C GLY A 163 -13.32 33.81 0.75
N HIS A 164 -14.62 33.74 0.47
CA HIS A 164 -15.28 32.46 0.21
C HIS A 164 -14.79 31.89 -1.12
N ILE A 165 -13.96 30.84 -1.08
CA ILE A 165 -13.60 30.06 -2.26
C ILE A 165 -14.81 29.21 -2.65
N LYS A 166 -15.50 29.58 -3.73
CA LYS A 166 -16.58 28.79 -4.30
C LYS A 166 -16.05 28.01 -5.50
N LEU A 167 -15.91 26.68 -5.37
CA LEU A 167 -15.79 25.82 -6.55
C LEU A 167 -17.16 25.78 -7.24
N GLY A 168 -17.26 26.42 -8.41
CA GLY A 168 -18.48 26.47 -9.21
C GLY A 168 -18.76 25.17 -9.97
N SER A 169 -20.00 25.02 -10.44
CA SER A 169 -20.41 23.94 -11.34
C SER A 169 -19.71 24.03 -12.71
N PRO A 170 -19.67 22.94 -13.49
CA PRO A 170 -19.13 22.96 -14.85
C PRO A 170 -19.79 24.06 -15.68
N GLN A 171 -18.98 25.02 -16.15
CA GLN A 171 -19.46 26.11 -17.00
C GLN A 171 -19.20 25.81 -18.47
N SER A 172 -20.07 26.33 -19.34
CA SER A 172 -19.88 26.25 -20.78
C SER A 172 -18.59 26.98 -21.21
N CYS A 173 -17.87 26.40 -22.19
CA CYS A 173 -16.68 27.04 -22.72
C CYS A 173 -17.01 28.45 -23.24
N SER A 174 -16.16 29.41 -22.88
CA SER A 174 -16.29 30.81 -23.32
C SER A 174 -14.96 31.25 -23.93
N THR A 175 -15.00 32.15 -24.92
CA THR A 175 -13.76 32.72 -25.46
C THR A 175 -13.17 33.74 -24.49
N ILE A 176 -11.85 33.96 -24.54
CA ILE A 176 -11.20 35.00 -23.73
C ILE A 176 -11.80 36.39 -24.04
N GLN A 177 -12.13 36.66 -25.30
CA GLN A 177 -12.79 37.91 -25.68
C GLN A 177 -14.16 38.07 -25.01
N ASP A 178 -14.98 37.01 -24.96
CA ASP A 178 -16.27 37.05 -24.29
C ASP A 178 -16.14 37.27 -22.78
N ILE A 179 -15.09 36.71 -22.17
CA ILE A 179 -14.77 36.91 -20.75
C ILE A 179 -14.43 38.38 -20.49
N GLU A 180 -13.55 38.98 -21.30
CA GLU A 180 -13.18 40.40 -21.16
C GLU A 180 -14.38 41.33 -21.38
N MET A 181 -15.23 41.06 -22.36
CA MET A 181 -16.42 41.88 -22.64
C MET A 181 -17.48 41.75 -21.54
N ARG A 182 -17.75 40.53 -21.06
CA ARG A 182 -18.84 40.27 -20.10
C ARG A 182 -18.44 40.61 -18.67
N LEU A 183 -17.22 40.24 -18.26
CA LEU A 183 -16.77 40.37 -16.88
C LEU A 183 -15.87 41.59 -16.67
N GLY A 184 -15.15 42.06 -17.70
CA GLY A 184 -14.27 43.23 -17.59
C GLY A 184 -15.02 44.55 -17.33
N ILE A 185 -16.32 44.61 -17.62
CA ILE A 185 -17.17 45.76 -17.28
C ILE A 185 -17.45 45.82 -15.77
N HIS A 186 -17.61 44.66 -15.13
CA HIS A 186 -17.99 44.55 -13.73
C HIS A 186 -16.79 44.36 -12.79
N ASP A 187 -15.68 43.83 -13.30
CA ASP A 187 -14.52 43.47 -12.51
C ASP A 187 -13.21 43.82 -13.23
N ARG A 188 -12.41 44.65 -12.56
CA ARG A 188 -11.10 45.13 -13.02
C ARG A 188 -10.09 43.99 -13.20
N ALA A 189 -10.26 42.86 -12.51
CA ALA A 189 -9.41 41.68 -12.67
C ALA A 189 -9.46 41.18 -14.13
N PHE A 190 -10.64 41.18 -14.74
CA PHE A 190 -10.87 40.68 -16.10
C PHE A 190 -10.64 41.72 -17.21
N GLN A 191 -10.33 42.98 -16.87
CA GLN A 191 -9.92 43.98 -17.87
C GLN A 191 -8.52 43.65 -18.41
N GLY A 192 -8.42 43.47 -19.73
CA GLY A 192 -7.18 43.06 -20.39
C GLY A 192 -6.67 41.71 -19.91
N PHE A 193 -7.58 40.82 -19.47
CA PHE A 193 -7.29 39.47 -19.00
C PHE A 193 -6.35 38.70 -19.93
N ARG A 194 -6.56 38.80 -21.26
CA ARG A 194 -5.70 38.16 -22.26
C ARG A 194 -4.24 38.54 -22.10
N LYS A 195 -3.96 39.83 -21.92
CA LYS A 195 -2.60 40.35 -21.78
C LYS A 195 -2.00 39.87 -20.45
N LYS A 196 -2.74 40.05 -19.35
CA LYS A 196 -2.30 39.60 -18.01
C LYS A 196 -2.02 38.10 -17.98
N PHE A 197 -2.87 37.30 -18.61
CA PHE A 197 -2.70 35.85 -18.68
C PHE A 197 -1.50 35.46 -19.55
N SER A 198 -1.31 36.11 -20.70
CA SER A 198 -0.11 35.93 -21.54
C SER A 198 1.17 36.27 -20.76
N ASP A 199 1.17 37.38 -20.01
CA ASP A 199 2.31 37.81 -19.20
C ASP A 199 2.58 36.81 -18.06
N PHE A 200 1.53 36.34 -17.37
CA PHE A 200 1.64 35.33 -16.32
C PHE A 200 2.26 34.03 -16.84
N ILE A 201 1.75 33.49 -17.95
CA ILE A 201 2.27 32.24 -18.52
C ILE A 201 3.75 32.37 -18.88
N ASN A 202 4.16 33.48 -19.50
CA ASN A 202 5.55 33.67 -19.92
C ASN A 202 6.51 33.97 -18.77
N THR A 203 6.04 34.57 -17.68
CA THR A 203 6.87 34.90 -16.51
C THR A 203 6.91 33.77 -15.48
N SER A 204 5.79 33.10 -15.24
CA SER A 204 5.64 32.09 -14.19
C SER A 204 6.08 30.69 -14.62
N LEU A 205 5.84 30.25 -15.85
CA LEU A 205 6.24 28.90 -16.28
C LEU A 205 7.77 28.64 -16.18
N PRO A 206 8.65 29.57 -16.57
CA PRO A 206 10.09 29.41 -16.35
C PRO A 206 10.46 29.28 -14.87
N SER A 207 9.77 30.00 -13.98
CA SER A 207 9.99 29.91 -12.52
C SER A 207 9.59 28.55 -11.93
N TYR A 208 8.67 27.84 -12.60
CA TYR A 208 8.27 26.47 -12.26
C TYR A 208 9.08 25.39 -12.98
N GLY A 209 10.17 25.75 -13.67
CA GLY A 209 11.09 24.82 -14.32
C GLY A 209 10.74 24.47 -15.78
N TYR A 210 9.72 25.10 -16.37
CA TYR A 210 9.35 24.89 -17.77
C TYR A 210 10.01 25.95 -18.67
N GLN A 211 11.04 25.56 -19.42
CA GLN A 211 11.73 26.44 -20.35
C GLN A 211 10.87 26.71 -21.59
N LEU A 212 10.52 27.99 -21.80
CA LEU A 212 9.79 28.43 -23.00
C LEU A 212 10.79 28.72 -24.13
N THR A 213 10.64 28.06 -25.27
CA THR A 213 11.48 28.28 -26.47
C THR A 213 11.11 29.54 -27.25
N ARG A 214 9.90 30.07 -27.03
CA ARG A 214 9.38 31.29 -27.63
C ARG A 214 8.32 31.91 -26.73
N TRP A 215 8.11 33.21 -26.90
CA TRP A 215 7.02 33.92 -26.24
C TRP A 215 5.67 33.36 -26.66
N VAL A 216 4.85 32.94 -25.70
CA VAL A 216 3.51 32.41 -25.93
C VAL A 216 2.53 33.56 -26.01
N THR A 217 1.89 33.73 -27.17
CA THR A 217 0.82 34.72 -27.37
C THR A 217 -0.53 34.02 -27.40
N ILE A 218 -1.43 34.44 -26.50
CA ILE A 218 -2.78 33.89 -26.42
C ILE A 218 -3.71 34.66 -27.37
N LEU A 219 -4.40 33.94 -28.26
CA LEU A 219 -5.34 34.52 -29.22
C LEU A 219 -6.66 34.92 -28.53
N ALA A 220 -7.39 35.86 -29.13
CA ALA A 220 -8.65 36.38 -28.56
C ALA A 220 -9.79 35.34 -28.58
N ASP A 221 -9.79 34.48 -29.57
CA ASP A 221 -10.73 33.37 -29.79
C ASP A 221 -10.36 32.10 -29.01
N PHE A 222 -9.32 32.16 -28.18
CA PHE A 222 -8.91 31.03 -27.36
C PHE A 222 -10.04 30.63 -26.41
N LEU A 223 -10.48 29.37 -26.52
CA LEU A 223 -11.56 28.81 -25.71
C LEU A 223 -11.04 28.40 -24.34
N VAL A 224 -11.60 28.99 -23.30
CA VAL A 224 -11.35 28.61 -21.91
C VAL A 224 -12.50 27.71 -21.47
N CYS A 225 -12.18 26.43 -21.31
CA CYS A 225 -13.09 25.43 -20.76
C CYS A 225 -12.69 25.16 -19.30
N TRP A 226 -13.64 25.27 -18.39
CA TRP A 226 -13.44 24.94 -16.99
C TRP A 226 -13.43 23.41 -16.83
N LEU A 227 -12.27 22.80 -17.02
CA LEU A 227 -12.05 21.37 -16.76
C LEU A 227 -11.70 21.17 -15.29
N ILE A 228 -12.51 20.39 -14.59
CA ILE A 228 -12.18 19.87 -13.27
C ILE A 228 -11.04 18.86 -13.45
N LEU A 229 -9.90 19.14 -12.83
CA LEU A 229 -8.95 18.10 -12.42
C LEU A 229 -9.64 17.31 -11.30
N VAL A 230 -10.23 16.17 -11.66
CA VAL A 230 -10.77 15.18 -10.71
C VAL A 230 -9.61 14.39 -10.12
#